data_AF-A0A0F6AVZ8-F1
#
_entry.id   AF-A0A0F6AVZ8-F1
#
_cell.length_a   1.000
_cell.length_b   1.000
_cell.length_c   1.000
_cell.angle_alpha   90.00
_cell.angle_beta   90.00
_cell.angle_gamma   90.00
#
_symmetry.space_group_name_H-M   'P 1'
#
loop_
_entity.id
_entity.type
_entity.pdbx_description
1 polymer ?
#
loop_
_entity_poly.entity_id
_entity_poly.type
_entity_poly.pdbx_seq_one_letter_code
_entity_poly.pdbx_strand_id
1 'polypeptide(L)'
;MSFARSFRLGILSLGALLFLAPYIFMLSTAAKSQQDIFSSSLSLIPHNWALWDNLAKAMSRVPMGLLLFNGVVVCALVLVFQVVVAIPCAYAMAKLKFRGQRAMMMMVMLGLLVPIHATALPFYVGFNQLGVLNSYFALSAPFFISVFGIFLFLQFFRAMPDGSHQCRAPRRHVGSRHCYASNRAQCLACHYRLLDFLGCRTLERSVLAADRRQRHGTRHAAAWPPLFPRCRSGR
;
A
#
# COMPACT_ATOMS: atom_id res chain seq x y z
N MET A 1 -25.03 11.33 -31.30
CA MET A 1 -23.92 10.90 -30.40
C MET A 1 -23.55 11.92 -29.29
N SER A 2 -24.01 13.18 -29.34
CA SER A 2 -23.76 14.19 -28.28
C SER A 2 -24.65 14.01 -27.04
N PHE A 3 -25.94 13.71 -27.24
CA PHE A 3 -26.93 13.59 -26.15
C PHE A 3 -26.57 12.54 -25.08
N ALA A 4 -26.13 11.35 -25.49
CA ALA A 4 -25.70 10.30 -24.56
C ALA A 4 -24.43 10.66 -23.77
N ARG A 5 -23.54 11.51 -24.33
CA ARG A 5 -22.36 12.02 -23.63
C ARG A 5 -22.75 13.08 -22.62
N SER A 6 -23.60 14.03 -22.98
CA SER A 6 -24.10 15.06 -22.06
C SER A 6 -24.89 14.48 -20.90
N PHE A 7 -25.74 13.46 -21.15
CA PHE A 7 -26.47 12.76 -20.10
C PHE A 7 -25.54 12.05 -19.11
N ARG A 8 -24.53 11.32 -19.61
CA ARG A 8 -23.51 10.67 -18.77
C ARG A 8 -22.71 11.69 -17.95
N LEU A 9 -22.32 12.81 -18.54
CA LEU A 9 -21.61 13.88 -17.84
C LEU A 9 -22.50 14.57 -16.79
N GLY A 10 -23.79 14.74 -17.07
CA GLY A 10 -24.77 15.26 -16.12
C GLY A 10 -24.89 14.37 -14.88
N ILE A 11 -25.02 13.04 -15.08
CA ILE A 11 -25.05 12.07 -13.99
C ILE A 11 -23.75 12.08 -13.17
N LEU A 12 -22.59 12.11 -13.84
CA LEU A 12 -21.30 12.18 -13.16
C LEU A 12 -21.16 13.46 -12.32
N SER A 13 -21.59 14.60 -12.89
CA SER A 13 -21.52 15.90 -12.23
C SER A 13 -22.46 15.99 -11.03
N LEU A 14 -23.68 15.45 -11.16
CA LEU A 14 -24.64 15.36 -10.06
C LEU A 14 -24.12 14.47 -8.92
N GLY A 15 -23.57 13.30 -9.27
CA GLY A 15 -22.92 12.41 -8.31
C GLY A 15 -21.77 13.11 -7.58
N ALA A 16 -20.90 13.81 -8.32
CA ALA A 16 -19.81 14.59 -7.72
C ALA A 16 -20.34 15.66 -6.75
N LEU A 17 -21.38 16.40 -7.12
CA LEU A 17 -21.96 17.43 -6.26
C LEU A 17 -22.55 16.83 -4.96
N LEU A 18 -23.18 15.66 -5.04
CA LEU A 18 -23.73 14.96 -3.88
C LEU A 18 -22.63 14.50 -2.91
N PHE A 19 -21.49 14.04 -3.42
CA PHE A 19 -20.32 13.72 -2.60
C PHE A 19 -19.63 14.96 -2.01
N LEU A 20 -19.65 16.10 -2.72
CA LEU A 20 -19.07 17.36 -2.26
C LEU A 20 -19.98 18.12 -1.27
N ALA A 21 -21.29 17.90 -1.29
CA ALA A 21 -22.27 18.58 -0.46
C ALA A 21 -21.89 18.67 1.04
N PRO A 22 -21.49 17.58 1.74
CA PRO A 22 -21.11 17.66 3.16
C PRO A 22 -19.85 18.51 3.39
N TYR A 23 -18.91 18.54 2.44
CA TYR A 23 -17.69 19.36 2.54
C TYR A 23 -18.00 20.84 2.32
N ILE A 24 -18.88 21.16 1.36
CA ILE A 24 -19.37 22.53 1.15
C ILE A 24 -20.10 23.01 2.41
N PHE A 25 -20.92 22.15 3.02
CA PHE A 25 -21.60 22.47 4.26
C PHE A 25 -20.61 22.67 5.41
N MET A 26 -19.58 21.83 5.54
CA MET A 26 -18.53 21.97 6.56
C MET A 26 -17.74 23.29 6.42
N LEU A 27 -17.43 23.71 5.19
CA LEU A 27 -16.76 24.99 4.93
C LEU A 27 -17.68 26.19 5.23
N SER A 28 -18.96 26.07 4.87
CA SER A 28 -19.98 27.07 5.19
C SER A 28 -20.14 27.26 6.70
N THR A 29 -20.24 26.17 7.46
CA THR A 29 -20.39 26.24 8.93
C THR A 29 -19.14 26.76 9.62
N ALA A 30 -17.94 26.45 9.11
CA ALA A 30 -16.69 27.02 9.62
C ALA A 30 -16.60 28.55 9.43
N ALA A 31 -17.22 29.09 8.38
CA ALA A 31 -17.25 30.52 8.09
C ALA A 31 -18.32 31.30 8.85
N LYS A 32 -19.32 30.63 9.45
CA LYS A 32 -20.41 31.26 10.21
C LYS A 32 -19.95 31.79 11.57
N SER A 33 -20.54 32.90 12.00
CA SER A 33 -20.39 33.39 13.37
C SER A 33 -21.17 32.52 14.37
N GLN A 34 -20.78 32.54 15.66
CA GLN A 34 -21.46 31.77 16.72
C GLN A 34 -22.96 32.09 16.81
N GLN A 35 -23.34 33.35 16.56
CA GLN A 35 -24.74 33.79 16.61
C GLN A 35 -25.56 33.26 15.43
N ASP A 36 -24.96 33.14 14.24
CA ASP A 36 -25.61 32.62 13.04
C ASP A 36 -25.83 31.10 13.11
N ILE A 37 -25.00 30.37 13.87
CA ILE A 37 -25.11 28.91 14.04
C ILE A 37 -26.35 28.53 14.87
N PHE A 38 -26.74 29.35 15.86
CA PHE A 38 -27.92 29.11 16.69
C PHE A 38 -29.21 29.73 16.13
N SER A 39 -29.12 30.42 14.99
CA SER A 39 -30.31 30.94 14.31
C SER A 39 -31.06 29.81 13.58
N SER A 40 -32.39 29.86 13.56
CA SER A 40 -33.24 28.83 12.93
C SER A 40 -33.17 28.80 11.39
N SER A 41 -32.25 29.56 10.77
CA SER A 41 -32.10 29.66 9.32
C SER A 41 -31.00 28.73 8.81
N LEU A 42 -31.39 27.72 8.02
CA LEU A 42 -30.46 26.80 7.37
C LEU A 42 -29.84 27.43 6.10
N SER A 43 -29.22 28.61 6.24
CA SER A 43 -28.57 29.29 5.12
C SER A 43 -27.22 28.65 4.78
N LEU A 44 -26.97 28.34 3.51
CA LEU A 44 -25.66 27.88 3.04
C LEU A 44 -24.61 29.01 2.99
N ILE A 45 -25.05 30.27 2.93
CA ILE A 45 -24.16 31.43 2.85
C ILE A 45 -24.26 32.19 4.17
N PRO A 46 -23.13 32.36 4.90
CA PRO A 46 -23.11 33.10 6.15
C PRO A 46 -23.47 34.57 5.89
N HIS A 47 -24.29 35.16 6.77
CA HIS A 47 -24.56 36.61 6.74
C HIS A 47 -23.35 37.39 7.27
N ASN A 48 -22.72 36.89 8.33
CA ASN A 48 -21.47 37.43 8.88
C ASN A 48 -20.31 36.48 8.59
N TRP A 49 -19.35 36.93 7.78
CA TRP A 49 -18.13 36.18 7.49
C TRP A 49 -17.14 36.29 8.66
N ALA A 50 -16.99 35.21 9.44
CA ALA A 50 -16.12 35.18 10.64
C ALA A 50 -15.04 34.08 10.57
N LEU A 51 -14.69 33.61 9.36
CA LEU A 51 -13.80 32.47 9.14
C LEU A 51 -12.43 32.64 9.82
N TRP A 52 -11.78 33.79 9.63
CA TRP A 52 -10.44 34.05 10.15
C TRP A 52 -10.42 34.12 11.68
N ASP A 53 -11.43 34.76 12.29
CA ASP A 53 -11.56 34.85 13.74
C ASP A 53 -11.82 33.48 14.37
N ASN A 54 -12.67 32.66 13.74
CA ASN A 54 -12.93 31.29 14.18
C ASN A 54 -11.66 30.43 14.13
N LEU A 55 -10.88 30.56 13.04
CA LEU A 55 -9.64 29.81 12.87
C LEU A 55 -8.55 30.27 13.85
N ALA A 56 -8.41 31.58 14.07
CA ALA A 56 -7.47 32.14 15.05
C ALA A 56 -7.83 31.70 16.47
N LYS A 57 -9.12 31.75 16.85
CA LYS A 57 -9.61 31.24 18.14
C LYS A 57 -9.39 29.75 18.30
N ALA A 58 -9.59 28.96 17.24
CA ALA A 58 -9.34 27.51 17.27
C ALA A 58 -7.86 27.20 17.50
N MET A 59 -6.97 27.96 16.84
CA MET A 59 -5.52 27.81 16.97
C MET A 59 -4.98 28.26 18.34
N SER A 60 -5.61 29.26 18.97
CA SER A 60 -5.17 29.77 20.28
C SER A 60 -5.73 28.98 21.46
N ARG A 61 -6.88 28.32 21.32
CA ARG A 61 -7.52 27.55 22.41
C ARG A 61 -6.91 26.18 22.65
N VAL A 62 -6.39 25.55 21.60
CA VAL A 62 -5.80 24.21 21.66
C VAL A 62 -4.46 24.26 20.93
N PRO A 63 -3.39 23.62 21.45
CA PRO A 63 -2.13 23.51 20.73
C PRO A 63 -2.28 22.59 19.51
N MET A 64 -2.91 23.10 18.44
CA MET A 64 -3.23 22.34 17.23
C MET A 64 -1.97 21.77 16.58
N GLY A 65 -0.87 22.51 16.57
CA GLY A 65 0.42 22.04 16.06
C GLY A 65 0.91 20.77 16.77
N LEU A 66 0.76 20.72 18.10
CA LEU A 66 1.13 19.54 18.88
C LEU A 66 0.20 18.35 18.57
N LEU A 67 -1.11 18.60 18.44
CA LEU A 67 -2.08 17.56 18.11
C LEU A 67 -1.80 16.94 16.73
N LEU A 68 -1.51 17.78 15.73
CA LEU A 68 -1.15 17.35 14.39
C LEU A 68 0.18 16.59 14.38
N PHE A 69 1.18 17.09 15.12
CA PHE A 69 2.47 16.43 15.25
C PHE A 69 2.35 15.05 15.89
N ASN A 70 1.56 14.93 16.97
CA ASN A 70 1.28 13.64 17.62
C ASN A 70 0.63 12.66 16.63
N GLY A 71 -0.32 13.14 15.81
CA GLY A 71 -0.94 12.34 14.75
C GLY A 71 0.07 11.86 13.70
N VAL A 72 0.95 12.74 13.22
CA VAL A 72 2.01 12.39 12.26
C VAL A 72 2.95 11.34 12.84
N VAL A 73 3.40 11.51 14.08
CA VAL A 73 4.29 10.55 14.76
C VAL A 73 3.63 9.17 14.88
N VAL A 74 2.36 9.12 15.31
CA VAL A 74 1.61 7.86 15.45
C VAL A 74 1.42 7.18 14.10
N CYS A 75 0.99 7.92 13.08
CA CYS A 75 0.81 7.39 11.73
C CYS A 75 2.12 6.86 11.14
N ALA A 76 3.23 7.58 11.32
CA ALA A 76 4.55 7.14 10.86
C ALA A 76 5.01 5.85 11.55
N LEU A 77 4.84 5.75 12.88
CA LEU A 77 5.16 4.54 13.63
C LEU A 77 4.34 3.34 13.12
N VAL A 78 3.01 3.49 13.02
CA VAL A 78 2.13 2.44 12.53
C VAL A 78 2.54 2.00 11.12
N LEU A 79 2.81 2.94 10.22
CA LEU A 79 3.22 2.64 8.84
C LEU A 79 4.52 1.83 8.79
N VAL A 80 5.55 2.25 9.52
CA VAL A 80 6.86 1.58 9.54
C VAL A 80 6.71 0.14 10.04
N PHE A 81 6.06 -0.06 11.18
CA PHE A 81 5.87 -1.40 11.74
C PHE A 81 4.99 -2.28 10.84
N GLN A 82 3.91 -1.74 10.27
CA GLN A 82 3.06 -2.49 9.34
C GLN A 82 3.83 -2.95 8.12
N VAL A 83 4.66 -2.09 7.51
CA VAL A 83 5.46 -2.45 6.33
C VAL A 83 6.51 -3.51 6.68
N VAL A 84 7.23 -3.32 7.79
CA VAL A 84 8.27 -4.24 8.26
C VAL A 84 7.70 -5.63 8.58
N VAL A 85 6.48 -5.73 9.08
CA VAL A 85 5.84 -7.02 9.40
C VAL A 85 5.11 -7.60 8.19
N ALA A 86 4.35 -6.79 7.45
CA ALA A 86 3.46 -7.28 6.41
C ALA A 86 4.20 -7.76 5.17
N ILE A 87 5.27 -7.09 4.74
CA ILE A 87 6.07 -7.51 3.58
C ILE A 87 6.65 -8.92 3.75
N PRO A 88 7.45 -9.23 4.80
CA PRO A 88 8.04 -10.55 4.94
C PRO A 88 6.98 -11.64 5.19
N CYS A 89 5.93 -11.34 5.94
CA CYS A 89 4.83 -12.27 6.17
C CYS A 89 4.12 -12.63 4.85
N ALA A 90 3.75 -11.62 4.05
CA ALA A 90 3.10 -11.82 2.76
C ALA A 90 4.03 -12.53 1.75
N TYR A 91 5.31 -12.18 1.71
CA TYR A 91 6.29 -12.82 0.84
C TYR A 91 6.48 -14.30 1.18
N ALA A 92 6.62 -14.62 2.47
CA ALA A 92 6.70 -16.00 2.95
C ALA A 92 5.45 -16.80 2.55
N MET A 93 4.26 -16.24 2.72
CA MET A 93 3.01 -16.90 2.32
C MET A 93 2.76 -16.94 0.81
N ALA A 94 3.40 -16.08 0.00
CA ALA A 94 3.24 -16.06 -1.45
C ALA A 94 4.19 -17.03 -2.16
N LYS A 95 5.48 -16.99 -1.80
CA LYS A 95 6.55 -17.66 -2.57
C LYS A 95 7.09 -18.93 -1.90
N LEU A 96 7.05 -19.05 -0.57
CA LEU A 96 7.52 -20.26 0.12
C LEU A 96 6.38 -21.28 0.21
N LYS A 97 6.69 -22.54 -0.11
CA LYS A 97 5.77 -23.68 0.01
C LYS A 97 6.00 -24.34 1.37
N PHE A 98 5.13 -24.07 2.34
CA PHE A 98 5.17 -24.69 3.68
C PHE A 98 3.81 -25.27 4.06
N ARG A 99 3.79 -26.27 4.95
CA ARG A 99 2.60 -27.09 5.23
C ARG A 99 1.45 -26.29 5.88
N GLY A 100 1.75 -25.20 6.59
CA GLY A 100 0.79 -24.32 7.27
C GLY A 100 0.21 -23.17 6.43
N GLN A 101 0.61 -23.01 5.16
CA GLN A 101 0.27 -21.83 4.33
C GLN A 101 -1.25 -21.63 4.16
N ARG A 102 -2.00 -22.72 4.03
CA ARG A 102 -3.48 -22.67 3.92
C ARG A 102 -4.15 -22.25 5.22
N ALA A 103 -3.66 -22.75 6.36
CA ALA A 103 -4.18 -22.40 7.68
C ALA A 103 -3.94 -20.92 8.00
N MET A 104 -2.74 -20.39 7.74
CA MET A 104 -2.45 -18.97 7.94
C MET A 104 -3.30 -18.08 7.04
N MET A 105 -3.56 -18.49 5.79
CA MET A 105 -4.43 -17.73 4.89
C MET A 105 -5.89 -17.70 5.38
N MET A 106 -6.41 -18.81 5.90
CA MET A 106 -7.73 -18.84 6.54
C MET A 106 -7.75 -17.95 7.78
N MET A 107 -6.71 -17.95 8.60
CA MET A 107 -6.60 -17.09 9.79
C MET A 107 -6.65 -15.60 9.43
N VAL A 108 -5.94 -15.17 8.39
CA VAL A 108 -5.96 -13.79 7.89
C VAL A 108 -7.36 -13.42 7.37
N MET A 109 -8.03 -14.32 6.65
CA MET A 109 -9.41 -14.07 6.23
C MET A 109 -10.37 -13.94 7.41
N LEU A 110 -10.28 -14.81 8.41
CA LEU A 110 -11.09 -14.73 9.62
C LEU A 110 -10.83 -13.44 10.41
N GLY A 111 -9.58 -12.98 10.46
CA GLY A 111 -9.21 -11.73 11.11
C GLY A 111 -9.85 -10.48 10.48
N LEU A 112 -10.18 -10.52 9.19
CA LEU A 112 -10.87 -9.42 8.50
C LEU A 112 -12.36 -9.32 8.86
N LEU A 113 -12.98 -10.40 9.37
CA LEU A 113 -14.37 -10.37 9.82
C LEU A 113 -14.52 -9.69 11.18
N VAL A 114 -13.45 -9.60 11.96
CA VAL A 114 -13.49 -8.98 13.29
C VAL A 114 -13.52 -7.45 13.12
N PRO A 115 -14.57 -6.77 13.63
CA PRO A 115 -14.63 -5.32 13.57
C PRO A 115 -13.57 -4.72 14.49
N ILE A 116 -12.79 -3.78 13.96
CA ILE A 116 -11.69 -3.12 14.70
C ILE A 116 -12.17 -2.37 15.95
N HIS A 117 -13.43 -1.96 15.98
CA HIS A 117 -14.01 -1.25 17.11
C HIS A 117 -14.31 -2.18 18.30
N ALA A 118 -14.58 -3.47 18.08
CA ALA A 118 -14.87 -4.41 19.15
C ALA A 118 -13.61 -4.77 19.97
N THR A 119 -12.43 -4.68 19.37
CA THR A 119 -11.16 -4.99 20.03
C THR A 119 -10.56 -3.81 20.79
N ALA A 120 -11.14 -2.61 20.69
CA ALA A 120 -10.61 -1.42 21.38
C ALA A 120 -10.62 -1.57 22.91
N LEU A 121 -11.70 -2.10 23.47
CA LEU A 121 -11.86 -2.28 24.93
C LEU A 121 -10.86 -3.28 25.53
N PRO A 122 -10.67 -4.50 24.97
CA PRO A 122 -9.67 -5.42 25.51
C PRO A 122 -8.24 -4.87 25.40
N PHE A 123 -7.90 -4.13 24.35
CA PHE A 123 -6.60 -3.45 24.27
C PHE A 123 -6.42 -2.40 25.36
N TYR A 124 -7.46 -1.58 25.62
CA TYR A 124 -7.41 -0.60 26.70
C TYR A 124 -7.15 -1.26 28.07
N VAL A 125 -7.90 -2.32 28.39
CA VAL A 125 -7.72 -3.05 29.65
C VAL A 125 -6.33 -3.68 29.74
N GLY A 126 -5.81 -4.22 28.64
CA GLY A 126 -4.45 -4.77 28.56
C GLY A 126 -3.37 -3.71 28.82
N PHE A 127 -3.46 -2.54 28.17
CA PHE A 127 -2.49 -1.46 28.40
C PHE A 127 -2.62 -0.81 29.78
N ASN A 128 -3.81 -0.78 30.36
CA ASN A 128 -4.04 -0.33 31.73
C ASN A 128 -3.28 -1.21 32.73
N GLN A 129 -3.36 -2.53 32.59
CA GLN A 129 -2.62 -3.46 33.46
C GLN A 129 -1.11 -3.33 33.31
N LEU A 130 -0.64 -3.00 32.11
CA LEU A 130 0.78 -2.77 31.83
C LEU A 130 1.29 -1.38 32.28
N GLY A 131 0.39 -0.48 32.73
CA GLY A 131 0.77 0.87 33.15
C GLY A 131 1.31 1.78 32.04
N VAL A 132 1.18 1.38 30.77
CA VAL A 132 1.70 2.12 29.60
C VAL A 132 0.64 3.02 28.95
N LEU A 133 -0.47 3.26 29.65
CA LEU A 133 -1.51 4.20 29.22
C LEU A 133 -0.93 5.60 29.03
N ASN A 134 -1.53 6.37 28.11
CA ASN A 134 -1.10 7.72 27.74
C ASN A 134 0.29 7.79 27.08
N SER A 135 0.68 6.76 26.31
CA SER A 135 1.91 6.74 25.52
C SER A 135 1.62 6.55 24.01
N TYR A 136 2.54 7.02 23.16
CA TYR A 136 2.48 6.76 21.71
C TYR A 136 2.49 5.26 21.38
N PHE A 137 3.14 4.46 22.23
CA PHE A 137 3.17 3.02 22.09
C PHE A 137 1.78 2.40 22.28
N ALA A 138 1.08 2.72 23.38
CA ALA A 138 -0.26 2.19 23.63
C ALA A 138 -1.27 2.57 22.52
N LEU A 139 -1.11 3.76 21.92
CA LEU A 139 -1.97 4.21 20.84
C LEU A 139 -1.68 3.52 19.49
N SER A 140 -0.41 3.21 19.19
CA SER A 140 0.02 2.66 17.91
C SER A 140 0.11 1.12 17.88
N ALA A 141 0.39 0.49 19.02
CA ALA A 141 0.63 -0.95 19.13
C ALA A 141 -0.51 -1.84 18.59
N PRO A 142 -1.80 -1.54 18.81
CA PRO A 142 -2.90 -2.33 18.23
C PRO A 142 -2.88 -2.38 16.71
N PHE A 143 -2.30 -1.35 16.07
CA PHE A 143 -2.29 -1.19 14.62
C PHE A 143 -0.99 -1.65 13.97
N PHE A 144 0.02 -2.09 14.74
CA PHE A 144 1.30 -2.56 14.17
C PHE A 144 1.12 -3.75 13.23
N ILE A 145 0.15 -4.63 13.51
CA ILE A 145 -0.16 -5.78 12.67
C ILE A 145 -1.50 -5.51 11.97
N SER A 146 -1.43 -5.17 10.68
CA SER A 146 -2.62 -4.99 9.85
C SER A 146 -2.91 -6.24 9.03
N VAL A 147 -4.00 -6.94 9.37
CA VAL A 147 -4.49 -8.11 8.63
C VAL A 147 -4.80 -7.74 7.18
N PHE A 148 -5.42 -6.58 6.96
CA PHE A 148 -5.68 -6.04 5.62
C PHE A 148 -4.40 -5.75 4.85
N GLY A 149 -3.39 -5.15 5.50
CA GLY A 149 -2.09 -4.88 4.88
C GLY A 149 -1.41 -6.16 4.41
N ILE A 150 -1.37 -7.19 5.27
CA ILE A 150 -0.80 -8.51 4.93
C ILE A 150 -1.55 -9.12 3.73
N PHE A 151 -2.88 -9.07 3.73
CA PHE A 151 -3.69 -9.58 2.62
C PHE A 151 -3.41 -8.84 1.32
N LEU A 152 -3.32 -7.50 1.34
CA LEU A 152 -3.07 -6.69 0.15
C LEU A 152 -1.69 -7.00 -0.46
N PHE A 153 -0.63 -7.05 0.36
CA PHE A 153 0.71 -7.46 -0.11
C PHE A 153 0.73 -8.89 -0.64
N LEU A 154 -0.03 -9.81 -0.03
CA LEU A 154 -0.14 -11.19 -0.49
C LEU A 154 -0.73 -11.27 -1.90
N GLN A 155 -1.80 -10.51 -2.17
CA GLN A 155 -2.40 -10.47 -3.50
C GLN A 155 -1.44 -9.87 -4.53
N PHE A 156 -0.69 -8.83 -4.14
CA PHE A 156 0.33 -8.24 -5.00
C PHE A 156 1.45 -9.23 -5.36
N PHE A 157 2.02 -9.95 -4.39
CA PHE A 157 3.10 -10.91 -4.65
C PHE A 157 2.65 -12.15 -5.45
N ARG A 158 1.38 -12.55 -5.32
CA ARG A 158 0.80 -13.65 -6.11
C ARG A 158 0.47 -13.24 -7.54
N ALA A 159 0.06 -12.00 -7.76
CA ALA A 159 -0.17 -11.47 -9.11
C ALA A 159 1.13 -11.38 -9.92
N MET A 160 2.28 -11.28 -9.26
CA MET A 160 3.58 -11.25 -9.92
C MET A 160 4.01 -12.67 -10.37
N PRO A 161 4.20 -12.91 -11.69
CA PRO A 161 4.54 -14.22 -12.22
C PRO A 161 5.90 -14.69 -11.70
N ASP A 162 5.96 -15.95 -11.27
CA ASP A 162 7.19 -16.60 -10.86
C ASP A 162 8.07 -16.88 -12.09
N GLY A 163 9.13 -16.09 -12.24
CA GLY A 163 10.11 -16.21 -13.33
C GLY A 163 10.76 -17.60 -13.43
N SER A 164 10.64 -18.46 -12.42
CA SER A 164 11.11 -19.84 -12.46
C SER A 164 10.32 -20.74 -13.43
N HIS A 165 9.09 -20.41 -13.79
CA HIS A 165 8.24 -21.25 -14.64
C HIS A 165 8.16 -20.75 -16.09
N GLN A 166 8.29 -19.44 -16.31
CA GLN A 166 8.19 -18.85 -17.65
C GLN A 166 9.46 -19.06 -18.51
N CYS A 167 10.63 -19.29 -17.88
CA CYS A 167 11.87 -19.63 -18.57
C CYS A 167 12.07 -21.14 -18.78
N ARG A 168 11.00 -21.95 -18.77
CA ARG A 168 11.07 -23.29 -19.37
C ARG A 168 10.76 -23.17 -20.84
N ALA A 169 11.76 -22.81 -21.64
CA ALA A 169 11.67 -22.91 -23.09
C ALA A 169 11.14 -24.32 -23.45
N PRO A 170 10.08 -24.45 -24.26
CA PRO A 170 9.62 -25.75 -24.71
C PRO A 170 10.79 -26.44 -25.43
N ARG A 171 11.25 -27.58 -24.91
CA ARG A 171 12.42 -28.30 -25.45
C ARG A 171 12.21 -28.86 -26.85
N ARG A 172 11.03 -28.74 -27.44
CA ARG A 172 10.73 -29.13 -28.82
C ARG A 172 9.64 -28.24 -29.35
N HIS A 173 9.98 -27.24 -30.16
CA HIS A 173 9.47 -27.12 -31.52
C HIS A 173 10.22 -26.00 -32.25
N VAL A 174 10.67 -26.38 -33.44
CA VAL A 174 11.39 -25.59 -34.43
C VAL A 174 10.51 -24.43 -34.90
N GLY A 175 11.11 -23.24 -35.02
CA GLY A 175 10.68 -22.22 -35.98
C GLY A 175 9.57 -21.25 -35.55
N SER A 176 9.89 -20.25 -34.74
CA SER A 176 9.17 -18.96 -34.79
C SER A 176 10.03 -17.83 -34.19
N ARG A 177 10.75 -17.11 -35.06
CA ARG A 177 11.65 -16.01 -34.69
C ARG A 177 10.95 -14.75 -34.14
N HIS A 178 9.62 -14.75 -34.04
CA HIS A 178 8.82 -13.57 -33.68
C HIS A 178 8.43 -13.48 -32.19
N CYS A 179 8.69 -14.51 -31.37
CA CYS A 179 8.25 -14.51 -29.95
C CYS A 179 9.30 -13.98 -28.96
N TYR A 180 10.53 -13.67 -29.40
CA TYR A 180 11.68 -13.49 -28.49
C TYR A 180 12.08 -12.03 -28.19
N ALA A 181 11.55 -11.04 -28.94
CA ALA A 181 11.98 -9.64 -28.79
C ALA A 181 11.24 -8.89 -27.67
N SER A 182 9.95 -9.14 -27.46
CA SER A 182 9.12 -8.43 -26.47
C SER A 182 9.47 -8.82 -25.02
N ASN A 183 9.66 -10.13 -24.77
CA ASN A 183 9.89 -10.67 -23.42
C ASN A 183 11.29 -10.38 -22.85
N ARG A 184 12.29 -10.10 -23.70
CA ARG A 184 13.68 -9.90 -23.24
C ARG A 184 13.85 -8.53 -22.56
N ALA A 185 13.24 -7.49 -23.13
CA ALA A 185 13.24 -6.15 -22.54
C ALA A 185 12.44 -6.10 -21.22
N GLN A 186 11.31 -6.82 -21.14
CA GLN A 186 10.49 -6.88 -19.93
C GLN A 186 11.13 -7.70 -18.79
N CYS A 187 11.84 -8.79 -19.09
CA CYS A 187 12.62 -9.52 -18.08
C CYS A 187 13.81 -8.72 -17.54
N LEU A 188 14.54 -8.01 -18.41
CA LEU A 188 15.64 -7.14 -17.98
C LEU A 188 15.11 -6.01 -17.09
N ALA A 189 14.03 -5.32 -17.50
CA ALA A 189 13.43 -4.24 -16.71
C ALA A 189 12.97 -4.68 -15.30
N CYS A 190 12.47 -5.92 -15.17
CA CYS A 190 12.05 -6.48 -13.88
C CYS A 190 13.26 -6.80 -12.97
N HIS A 191 14.36 -7.27 -13.56
CA HIS A 191 15.58 -7.59 -12.81
C HIS A 191 16.35 -6.33 -12.36
N TYR A 192 16.35 -5.26 -13.18
CA TYR A 192 16.98 -3.98 -12.81
C TYR A 192 16.23 -3.27 -11.66
N ARG A 193 14.89 -3.28 -11.65
CA ARG A 193 14.08 -2.64 -10.58
C ARG A 193 14.25 -3.27 -9.20
N LEU A 194 14.51 -4.58 -9.14
CA LEU A 194 14.73 -5.29 -7.88
C LEU A 194 16.15 -5.04 -7.33
N LEU A 195 17.14 -4.90 -8.21
CA LEU A 195 18.53 -4.61 -7.86
C LEU A 195 18.73 -3.16 -7.39
N ASP A 196 18.01 -2.21 -7.98
CA ASP A 196 17.97 -0.81 -7.52
C ASP A 196 17.39 -0.69 -6.11
N PHE A 197 16.34 -1.46 -5.80
CA PHE A 197 15.70 -1.43 -4.47
C PHE A 197 16.59 -2.04 -3.36
N LEU A 198 17.56 -2.88 -3.73
CA LEU A 198 18.50 -3.56 -2.82
C LEU A 198 19.89 -2.90 -2.76
N GLY A 199 20.12 -1.78 -3.48
CA GLY A 199 21.36 -1.00 -3.38
C GLY A 199 22.64 -1.73 -3.79
N CYS A 200 22.57 -2.81 -4.57
CA CYS A 200 23.70 -3.71 -4.85
C CYS A 200 24.43 -3.33 -6.15
N ARG A 201 25.23 -2.24 -6.13
CA ARG A 201 25.96 -1.71 -7.32
C ARG A 201 26.98 -2.69 -7.94
N THR A 202 27.40 -3.72 -7.20
CA THR A 202 28.41 -4.70 -7.64
C THR A 202 27.85 -5.68 -8.68
N LEU A 203 26.55 -5.97 -8.65
CA LEU A 203 25.90 -6.90 -9.58
C LEU A 203 25.52 -6.26 -10.93
N GLU A 204 25.37 -4.94 -10.96
CA GLU A 204 24.97 -4.21 -12.16
C GLU A 204 26.07 -4.26 -13.24
N ARG A 205 27.33 -4.17 -12.83
CA ARG A 205 28.51 -4.22 -13.73
C ARG A 205 28.72 -5.60 -14.36
N SER A 206 28.43 -6.68 -13.64
CA SER A 206 28.59 -8.04 -14.16
C SER A 206 27.51 -8.40 -15.19
N VAL A 207 26.29 -7.88 -15.03
CA VAL A 207 25.20 -8.05 -16.01
C VAL A 207 25.48 -7.25 -17.30
N LEU A 208 25.93 -6.00 -17.18
CA LEU A 208 26.33 -5.18 -18.34
C LEU A 208 27.53 -5.76 -19.11
N ALA A 209 28.46 -6.43 -18.42
CA ALA A 209 29.57 -7.14 -19.06
C ALA A 209 29.11 -8.40 -19.80
N ALA A 210 28.12 -9.12 -19.28
CA ALA A 210 27.54 -10.30 -19.92
C ALA A 210 26.72 -9.94 -21.19
N ASP A 211 26.01 -8.81 -21.18
CA ASP A 211 25.27 -8.31 -22.36
C ASP A 211 26.22 -7.86 -23.48
N ARG A 212 27.34 -7.20 -23.14
CA ARG A 212 28.38 -6.83 -24.12
C ARG A 212 29.05 -8.04 -24.78
N ARG A 213 29.29 -9.13 -24.03
CA ARG A 213 29.85 -10.37 -24.61
C ARG A 213 28.90 -11.08 -25.58
N GLN A 214 27.59 -10.94 -25.44
CA GLN A 214 26.62 -11.55 -26.34
C GLN A 214 26.42 -10.80 -27.66
N ARG A 215 26.66 -9.47 -27.70
CA ARG A 215 26.60 -8.70 -28.95
C ARG A 215 27.71 -9.04 -29.96
N HIS A 216 28.83 -9.59 -29.50
CA HIS A 216 29.98 -9.94 -30.36
C HIS A 216 29.95 -11.36 -30.96
N GLY A 217 28.81 -12.04 -30.96
CA GLY A 217 28.56 -13.13 -31.92
C GLY A 217 29.42 -14.39 -31.79
N THR A 218 30.08 -14.66 -30.66
CA THR A 218 30.74 -15.95 -30.45
C THR A 218 29.71 -17.01 -30.08
N ARG A 219 29.39 -17.89 -31.05
CA ARG A 219 28.46 -19.03 -30.96
C ARG A 219 28.95 -20.17 -30.03
N HIS A 220 29.57 -19.86 -28.89
CA HIS A 220 29.77 -20.86 -27.85
C HIS A 220 28.68 -20.67 -26.80
N ALA A 221 27.82 -21.68 -26.68
CA ALA A 221 26.82 -21.79 -25.64
C ALA A 221 27.52 -21.81 -24.27
N ALA A 222 27.78 -20.62 -23.72
CA ALA A 222 28.19 -20.48 -22.34
C ALA A 222 26.98 -20.85 -21.48
N ALA A 223 27.02 -22.06 -20.92
CA ALA A 223 26.18 -22.46 -19.83
C ALA A 223 26.28 -21.38 -18.74
N TRP A 224 25.15 -20.80 -18.36
CA TRP A 224 25.08 -19.91 -17.21
C TRP A 224 25.57 -20.67 -15.98
N PRO A 225 26.54 -20.16 -15.21
CA PRO A 225 26.87 -20.78 -13.94
C PRO A 225 25.63 -20.71 -13.03
N PRO A 226 25.28 -21.78 -12.32
CA PRO A 226 24.16 -21.76 -11.39
C PRO A 226 24.48 -20.80 -10.24
N LEU A 227 23.80 -19.65 -10.22
CA LEU A 227 23.97 -18.61 -9.19
C LEU A 227 23.23 -18.90 -7.87
N PHE A 228 22.69 -20.11 -7.69
CA PHE A 228 22.06 -20.51 -6.44
C PHE A 228 22.43 -21.95 -6.06
N PRO A 229 23.02 -22.20 -4.88
CA PRO A 229 23.17 -23.55 -4.38
C PRO A 229 21.79 -24.16 -4.13
N ARG A 230 21.56 -25.36 -4.69
CA ARG A 230 20.34 -26.15 -4.48
C ARG A 230 20.16 -26.41 -2.99
N CYS A 231 19.18 -25.78 -2.36
CA CYS A 231 18.73 -26.19 -1.02
C CYS A 231 18.01 -27.54 -1.16
N ARG A 232 18.67 -28.62 -0.73
CA ARG A 232 18.15 -29.99 -0.74
C ARG A 232 17.12 -30.09 0.39
N SER A 233 15.84 -30.36 0.06
CA SER A 233 14.85 -30.71 1.07
C SER A 233 15.21 -32.07 1.67
N GLY A 234 15.77 -32.06 2.89
CA GLY A 234 15.94 -33.25 3.70
C GLY A 234 14.58 -33.76 4.21
N ARG A 235 14.46 -35.08 4.28
CA ARG A 235 13.37 -35.81 4.95
C ARG A 235 13.38 -35.53 6.45
#